data_AF-J9BHX5-F1
#
_entry.id   AF-J9BHX5-F1
#
_cell.length_a   1.000
_cell.length_b   1.000
_cell.length_c   1.000
_cell.angle_alpha   90.00
_cell.angle_beta   90.00
_cell.angle_gamma   90.00
#
_symmetry.space_group_name_H-M   'P 1'
#
loop_
_entity.id
_entity.type
_entity.pdbx_description
1 polymer ?
#
loop_
_entity_poly.entity_id
_entity_poly.type
_entity_poly.pdbx_seq_one_letter_code
_entity_poly.pdbx_strand_id
1 'polypeptide(L)'
;MMEQNELEDYRSQLKEIDAELETCTDLQRRNTLMDSHSDLVELIALLTENETTSLTEQDFNETRTSTDVQDSSQLIGMHCLAPYNRIVDRAVHFHDAVILDFVENSSEDDLKVKVLYGHPLEAAMKPCEYFLNDRCNYGNECRFSHGEEVSFSALREYQQPDISMIRENSLVLVLGENKLWSSARVTAMDGEKLAVRLLLTGKEIAVDQNKIYPIPQLANDDEDEAARDDLATTSWKEYKQERRGNVTIGDIGDWEKHTRGIGMKLLLKMGYRAGEGLGRRSDGIVHAIQPVIFPKNKSLDICMEAKNKRVVDGMNSRQQIKQTIAKKLKAVEQPVDVFELLNDKLNKTSSMEEQRDEAKEIEKLQNCSSTSLGIQSLDLDKKLKELKDKERKLREGITRNQRDAATADRLKKNLLKCRDEIQHLLSRQQRLSELMDNRRKKKDIF
;
A
#
# COMPACT_ATOMS: atom_id res chain seq x y z
N MET A 1 19.23 -25.22 11.14
CA MET A 1 20.10 -25.94 12.11
C MET A 1 20.89 -24.97 13.00
N MET A 2 21.31 -23.79 12.51
CA MET A 2 21.97 -22.78 13.35
C MET A 2 20.98 -22.02 14.25
N GLU A 3 19.81 -21.65 13.73
CA GLU A 3 18.76 -20.88 14.44
C GLU A 3 18.07 -21.66 15.60
N GLN A 4 17.93 -22.98 15.47
CA GLN A 4 17.33 -23.82 16.52
C GLN A 4 18.16 -23.84 17.81
N ASN A 5 19.49 -23.78 17.66
CA ASN A 5 20.41 -23.74 18.80
C ASN A 5 20.30 -22.40 19.55
N GLU A 6 20.14 -21.29 18.82
CA GLU A 6 19.98 -19.96 19.40
C GLU A 6 18.65 -19.82 20.15
N LEU A 7 17.57 -20.41 19.62
CA LEU A 7 16.25 -20.40 20.27
C LEU A 7 16.24 -21.19 21.59
N GLU A 8 16.97 -22.32 21.66
CA GLU A 8 17.18 -23.07 22.89
C GLU A 8 18.04 -22.30 23.92
N ASP A 9 19.02 -21.53 23.46
CA ASP A 9 19.84 -20.66 24.31
C ASP A 9 18.99 -19.53 24.94
N TYR A 10 18.13 -18.85 24.16
CA TYR A 10 17.23 -17.82 24.68
C TYR A 10 16.20 -18.37 25.67
N ARG A 11 15.65 -19.57 25.41
CA ARG A 11 14.75 -20.25 26.37
C ARG A 11 15.46 -20.64 27.67
N SER A 12 16.75 -20.94 27.61
CA SER A 12 17.56 -21.24 28.80
C SER A 12 17.85 -19.97 29.60
N GLN A 13 18.16 -18.86 28.94
CA GLN A 13 18.33 -17.55 29.58
C GLN A 13 17.05 -17.05 30.26
N LEU A 14 15.88 -17.28 29.64
CA LEU A 14 14.59 -16.92 30.24
C LEU A 14 14.34 -17.66 31.57
N LYS A 15 14.65 -18.96 31.61
CA LYS A 15 14.55 -19.77 32.84
C LYS A 15 15.50 -19.31 33.95
N GLU A 16 16.68 -18.82 33.58
CA GLU A 16 17.66 -18.27 34.53
C GLU A 16 17.15 -16.95 35.13
N ILE A 17 16.57 -16.07 34.31
CA ILE A 17 15.95 -14.81 34.76
C ILE A 17 14.73 -15.09 35.65
N ASP A 18 13.91 -16.10 35.34
CA ASP A 18 12.80 -16.52 36.20
C ASP A 18 13.28 -16.98 37.58
N ALA A 19 14.36 -17.78 37.63
CA ALA A 19 14.97 -18.22 38.88
C ALA A 19 15.59 -17.05 39.68
N GLU A 20 16.19 -16.07 38.99
CA GLU A 20 16.66 -14.83 39.63
C GLU A 20 15.50 -13.98 40.16
N LEU A 21 14.37 -13.91 39.45
CA LEU A 21 13.17 -13.18 39.88
C LEU A 21 12.51 -13.79 41.12
N GLU A 22 12.62 -15.10 41.31
CA GLU A 22 12.13 -15.81 42.51
C GLU A 22 13.01 -15.54 43.76
N THR A 23 14.30 -15.29 43.56
CA THR A 23 15.28 -15.12 44.65
C THR A 23 15.66 -13.66 44.93
N CYS A 24 15.35 -12.73 44.01
CA CYS A 24 15.71 -11.33 44.13
C CYS A 24 14.77 -10.56 45.08
N THR A 25 15.31 -10.09 46.20
CA THR A 25 14.60 -9.25 47.19
C THR A 25 14.75 -7.74 46.94
N ASP A 26 15.61 -7.33 46.01
CA ASP A 26 15.87 -5.93 45.67
C ASP A 26 14.93 -5.44 44.55
N LEU A 27 14.14 -4.42 44.85
CA LEU A 27 13.08 -3.90 43.98
C LEU A 27 13.62 -3.33 42.65
N GLN A 28 14.77 -2.66 42.69
CA GLN A 28 15.31 -2.01 41.49
C GLN A 28 15.90 -3.05 40.53
N ARG A 29 16.64 -4.04 41.06
CA ARG A 29 17.12 -5.18 40.28
C ARG A 29 15.99 -6.08 39.78
N ARG A 30 14.92 -6.24 40.56
CA ARG A 30 13.73 -6.99 40.14
C ARG A 30 13.04 -6.33 38.94
N ASN A 31 12.88 -5.00 38.94
CA ASN A 31 12.27 -4.30 37.80
C ASN A 31 13.11 -4.47 36.51
N THR A 32 14.43 -4.34 36.59
CA THR A 32 15.30 -4.55 35.42
C THR A 32 15.25 -5.99 34.90
N LEU A 33 15.11 -6.98 35.80
CA LEU A 33 14.95 -8.38 35.41
C LEU A 33 13.58 -8.62 34.74
N MET A 34 12.51 -7.99 35.23
CA MET A 34 11.18 -8.06 34.61
C MET A 34 11.17 -7.44 33.20
N ASP A 35 11.88 -6.32 33.00
CA ASP A 35 12.04 -5.70 31.68
C ASP A 35 12.78 -6.65 30.73
N SER A 36 13.94 -7.20 31.16
CA SER A 36 14.70 -8.17 30.36
C SER A 36 13.93 -9.47 30.08
N HIS A 37 13.08 -9.91 31.00
CA HIS A 37 12.19 -11.06 30.81
C HIS A 37 11.15 -10.76 29.73
N SER A 38 10.55 -9.57 29.75
CA SER A 38 9.59 -9.14 28.71
C SER A 38 10.23 -9.13 27.34
N ASP A 39 11.43 -8.56 27.22
CA ASP A 39 12.17 -8.45 25.95
C ASP A 39 12.53 -9.84 25.39
N LEU A 40 12.97 -10.77 26.23
CA LEU A 40 13.30 -12.14 25.81
C LEU A 40 12.08 -12.97 25.40
N VAL A 41 10.93 -12.78 26.05
CA VAL A 41 9.66 -13.42 25.65
C VAL A 41 9.25 -12.96 24.25
N GLU A 42 9.36 -11.67 23.97
CA GLU A 42 9.05 -11.10 22.66
C GLU A 42 10.00 -11.60 21.58
N LEU A 43 11.31 -11.66 21.88
CA LEU A 43 12.32 -12.20 20.97
C LEU A 43 12.05 -13.68 20.61
N ILE A 44 11.71 -14.51 21.60
CA ILE A 44 11.37 -15.92 21.38
C ILE A 44 10.12 -16.02 20.51
N ALA A 45 9.08 -15.21 20.75
CA ALA A 45 7.85 -15.23 19.95
C ALA A 45 8.12 -14.92 18.47
N LEU A 46 8.91 -13.86 18.19
CA LEU A 46 9.27 -13.45 16.82
C LEU A 46 10.07 -14.52 16.08
N LEU A 47 11.01 -15.19 16.77
CA LEU A 47 11.79 -16.27 16.17
C LEU A 47 10.95 -17.54 15.94
N THR A 48 9.94 -17.80 16.78
CA THR A 48 9.05 -18.97 16.63
C THR A 48 8.05 -18.78 15.47
N GLU A 49 7.59 -17.55 15.23
CA GLU A 49 6.70 -17.22 14.10
C GLU A 49 7.39 -17.40 12.74
N ASN A 50 8.68 -17.07 12.64
CA ASN A 50 9.50 -17.30 11.45
C ASN A 50 9.75 -18.80 11.16
N GLU A 51 9.77 -19.67 12.18
CA GLU A 51 9.88 -21.12 11.95
C GLU A 51 8.57 -21.72 11.40
N THR A 52 7.40 -21.21 11.82
CA THR A 52 6.10 -21.71 11.34
C THR A 52 5.78 -21.34 9.90
N THR A 53 6.44 -20.31 9.35
CA THR A 53 6.24 -19.88 7.96
C THR A 53 7.11 -20.65 6.94
N SER A 54 8.09 -21.44 7.39
CA SER A 54 9.02 -22.14 6.47
C SER A 54 8.65 -23.60 6.16
N LEU A 55 7.57 -24.18 6.72
CA LEU A 55 7.20 -25.57 6.49
C LEU A 55 5.68 -25.82 6.39
N THR A 56 4.96 -25.13 5.51
CA THR A 56 3.71 -25.64 4.91
C THR A 56 3.34 -24.87 3.64
N GLU A 57 4.00 -25.18 2.52
CA GLU A 57 3.37 -25.07 1.21
C GLU A 57 2.64 -26.38 0.93
N GLN A 58 1.35 -26.45 1.25
CA GLN A 58 0.36 -27.26 0.54
C GLN A 58 -1.04 -26.94 1.05
N ASP A 59 -1.87 -26.46 0.12
CA ASP A 59 -3.33 -26.45 0.09
C ASP A 59 -4.04 -26.69 1.44
N PHE A 60 -4.76 -25.70 1.98
CA PHE A 60 -6.15 -25.94 2.36
C PHE A 60 -6.93 -24.63 2.52
N ASN A 61 -8.11 -24.71 1.92
CA ASN A 61 -9.16 -23.73 1.72
C ASN A 61 -9.95 -23.56 3.03
N GLU A 62 -10.00 -22.37 3.64
CA GLU A 62 -10.98 -22.07 4.69
C GLU A 62 -11.41 -20.60 4.75
N THR A 63 -12.60 -20.36 4.21
CA THR A 63 -13.69 -19.51 4.73
C THR A 63 -13.32 -18.16 5.34
N ARG A 64 -13.05 -17.17 4.47
CA ARG A 64 -13.05 -15.75 4.86
C ARG A 64 -14.48 -15.24 5.05
N THR A 65 -14.89 -15.14 6.31
CA THR A 65 -16.11 -14.47 6.76
C THR A 65 -16.07 -12.97 6.47
N SER A 66 -17.17 -12.46 5.92
CA SER A 66 -17.43 -11.07 5.54
C SER A 66 -17.42 -10.10 6.72
N THR A 67 -16.29 -9.47 7.06
CA THR A 67 -16.23 -8.32 7.99
C THR A 67 -15.04 -7.37 7.73
N ASP A 68 -14.90 -6.81 6.53
CA ASP A 68 -13.87 -5.77 6.27
C ASP A 68 -14.53 -4.41 6.02
N VAL A 69 -15.10 -3.78 7.07
CA VAL A 69 -15.74 -2.45 6.98
C VAL A 69 -14.97 -1.35 7.73
N GLN A 70 -13.68 -1.53 8.04
CA GLN A 70 -12.87 -0.49 8.71
C GLN A 70 -11.42 -0.38 8.21
N ASP A 71 -11.19 -0.37 6.89
CA ASP A 71 -9.82 -0.39 6.33
C ASP A 71 -9.37 0.87 5.56
N SER A 72 -10.27 1.82 5.28
CA SER A 72 -9.87 3.05 4.57
C SER A 72 -8.88 3.90 5.38
N SER A 73 -9.00 3.92 6.71
CA SER A 73 -8.05 4.61 7.57
C SER A 73 -6.69 3.92 7.69
N GLN A 74 -6.58 2.62 7.33
CA GLN A 74 -5.29 1.91 7.34
C GLN A 74 -4.46 2.22 6.09
N LEU A 75 -5.11 2.64 5.00
CA LEU A 75 -4.44 2.97 3.74
C LEU A 75 -3.81 4.37 3.76
N ILE A 76 -4.27 5.26 4.65
CA ILE A 76 -3.68 6.59 4.84
C ILE A 76 -2.29 6.44 5.47
N GLY A 77 -1.29 7.07 4.85
CA GLY A 77 0.11 6.97 5.25
C GLY A 77 0.89 5.83 4.57
N MET A 78 0.22 4.96 3.79
CA MET A 78 0.92 3.92 3.04
C MET A 78 1.70 4.50 1.86
N HIS A 79 2.88 3.94 1.62
CA HIS A 79 3.69 4.19 0.44
C HIS A 79 3.08 3.49 -0.78
N CYS A 80 3.09 4.17 -1.92
CA CYS A 80 2.56 3.69 -3.18
C CYS A 80 3.34 4.29 -4.35
N LEU A 81 3.21 3.68 -5.52
CA LEU A 81 3.69 4.22 -6.78
C LEU A 81 2.51 4.88 -7.51
N ALA A 82 2.54 6.20 -7.63
CA ALA A 82 1.48 7.00 -8.23
C ALA A 82 1.91 7.58 -9.57
N PRO A 83 1.02 7.59 -10.59
CA PRO A 83 1.30 8.28 -11.84
C PRO A 83 1.34 9.79 -11.63
N TYR A 84 2.10 10.50 -12.44
CA TYR A 84 2.08 11.97 -12.48
C TYR A 84 1.88 12.43 -13.92
N ASN A 85 0.79 13.17 -14.17
CA ASN A 85 0.36 13.51 -15.53
C ASN A 85 1.15 14.66 -16.17
N ARG A 86 2.08 15.31 -15.44
CA ARG A 86 2.85 16.43 -16.02
C ARG A 86 4.10 15.90 -16.71
N ILE A 87 4.32 16.42 -17.92
CA ILE A 87 5.37 16.01 -18.86
C ILE A 87 6.71 16.67 -18.48
N VAL A 88 7.22 16.37 -17.29
CA VAL A 88 8.55 16.87 -16.87
C VAL A 88 9.62 15.93 -17.39
N ASP A 89 9.32 14.64 -17.36
CA ASP A 89 10.21 13.58 -17.77
C ASP A 89 9.41 12.35 -18.20
N ARG A 90 9.54 11.97 -19.47
CA ARG A 90 8.86 10.77 -20.02
C ARG A 90 9.52 9.47 -19.58
N ALA A 91 10.72 9.52 -18.99
CA ALA A 91 11.41 8.31 -18.55
C ALA A 91 10.83 7.73 -17.26
N VAL A 92 10.05 8.50 -16.49
CA VAL A 92 9.54 8.09 -15.17
C VAL A 92 8.03 8.30 -15.12
N HIS A 93 7.29 7.22 -15.33
CA HIS A 93 5.82 7.24 -15.35
C HIS A 93 5.18 7.15 -13.97
N PHE A 94 5.85 6.44 -13.05
CA PHE A 94 5.38 6.21 -11.69
C PHE A 94 6.37 6.79 -10.70
N HIS A 95 5.84 7.56 -9.77
CA HIS A 95 6.61 8.21 -8.73
C HIS A 95 6.25 7.64 -7.38
N ASP A 96 7.26 7.59 -6.55
CA ASP A 96 7.10 7.25 -5.16
C ASP A 96 6.25 8.29 -4.43
N ALA A 97 5.19 7.86 -3.77
CA ALA A 97 4.20 8.71 -3.16
C ALA A 97 3.56 8.10 -1.91
N VAL A 98 3.04 8.96 -1.03
CA VAL A 98 2.32 8.56 0.18
C VAL A 98 0.86 8.96 0.05
N ILE A 99 -0.05 8.06 0.40
CA ILE A 99 -1.49 8.34 0.43
C ILE A 99 -1.80 9.26 1.61
N LEU A 100 -2.31 10.46 1.33
CA LEU A 100 -2.65 11.45 2.35
C LEU A 100 -4.11 11.30 2.81
N ASP A 101 -5.05 11.22 1.87
CA ASP A 101 -6.48 11.15 2.18
C ASP A 101 -7.30 10.62 1.00
N PHE A 102 -8.56 10.25 1.26
CA PHE A 102 -9.55 9.86 0.25
C PHE A 102 -10.41 11.06 -0.15
N VAL A 103 -10.73 11.15 -1.44
CA VAL A 103 -11.59 12.23 -1.94
C VAL A 103 -13.06 11.83 -1.78
N GLU A 104 -13.77 12.47 -0.86
CA GLU A 104 -15.15 12.12 -0.46
C GLU A 104 -16.22 12.24 -1.58
N ASN A 105 -15.92 12.91 -2.71
CA ASN A 105 -16.85 13.21 -3.79
C ASN A 105 -16.64 12.40 -5.08
N SER A 106 -15.87 11.31 -5.07
CA SER A 106 -15.67 10.49 -6.27
C SER A 106 -16.86 9.54 -6.53
N SER A 107 -17.33 9.48 -7.78
CA SER A 107 -18.30 8.48 -8.24
C SER A 107 -17.81 7.05 -7.99
N GLU A 108 -18.74 6.12 -7.74
CA GLU A 108 -18.49 4.75 -7.26
C GLU A 108 -17.47 3.94 -8.09
N ASP A 109 -17.31 4.25 -9.38
CA ASP A 109 -16.41 3.55 -10.30
C ASP A 109 -14.98 4.13 -10.36
N ASP A 110 -14.74 5.31 -9.77
CA ASP A 110 -13.45 6.02 -9.86
C ASP A 110 -13.03 6.61 -8.51
N LEU A 111 -12.83 5.74 -7.51
CA LEU A 111 -12.29 6.13 -6.20
C LEU A 111 -10.99 6.92 -6.37
N LYS A 112 -10.98 8.17 -5.90
CA LYS A 112 -9.79 9.04 -5.95
C LYS A 112 -9.15 9.19 -4.59
N VAL A 113 -7.83 9.22 -4.59
CA VAL A 113 -7.02 9.47 -3.41
C VAL A 113 -6.10 10.65 -3.67
N LYS A 114 -5.82 11.39 -2.62
CA LYS A 114 -4.85 12.48 -2.63
C LYS A 114 -3.50 11.92 -2.20
N VAL A 115 -2.48 12.10 -3.02
CA VAL A 115 -1.13 11.57 -2.79
C VAL A 115 -0.09 12.68 -2.74
N LEU A 116 0.95 12.51 -1.92
CA LEU A 116 2.12 13.38 -1.86
C LEU A 116 3.34 12.65 -2.41
N TYR A 117 4.04 13.27 -3.37
CA TYR A 117 5.22 12.67 -3.99
C TYR A 117 6.48 12.86 -3.13
N GLY A 118 7.24 11.77 -2.93
CA GLY A 118 8.46 11.79 -2.12
C GLY A 118 9.66 12.44 -2.82
N HIS A 119 9.72 12.34 -4.15
CA HIS A 119 10.85 12.79 -4.96
C HIS A 119 10.40 13.89 -5.95
N PRO A 120 10.28 15.16 -5.50
CA PRO A 120 9.73 16.23 -6.33
C PRO A 120 10.66 16.58 -7.50
N LEU A 121 10.18 16.40 -8.72
CA LEU A 121 10.87 16.83 -9.95
C LEU A 121 10.60 18.30 -10.30
N GLU A 122 9.42 18.79 -9.92
CA GLU A 122 9.02 20.19 -10.08
C GLU A 122 8.75 20.87 -8.74
N ALA A 123 8.79 22.19 -8.75
CA ALA A 123 8.39 23.00 -7.59
C ALA A 123 6.93 22.72 -7.17
N ALA A 124 6.05 22.36 -8.12
CA ALA A 124 4.67 22.02 -7.84
C ALA A 124 4.49 20.66 -7.15
N MET A 125 5.47 19.75 -7.23
CA MET A 125 5.47 18.48 -6.51
C MET A 125 6.00 18.64 -5.08
N LYS A 126 6.73 19.73 -4.77
CA LYS A 126 7.28 19.94 -3.44
C LYS A 126 6.15 20.08 -2.43
N PRO A 127 6.12 19.27 -1.36
CA PRO A 127 5.08 19.37 -0.34
C PRO A 127 5.15 20.73 0.36
N CYS A 128 3.98 21.30 0.63
CA CYS A 128 3.87 22.55 1.36
C CYS A 128 4.08 22.31 2.86
N GLU A 129 5.18 22.82 3.43
CA GLU A 129 5.47 22.70 4.86
C GLU A 129 4.35 23.30 5.73
N TYR A 130 3.70 24.38 5.29
CA TYR A 130 2.60 24.99 6.03
C TYR A 130 1.33 24.14 5.99
N PHE A 131 1.08 23.42 4.90
CA PHE A 131 -0.05 22.52 4.77
C PHE A 131 0.12 21.29 5.66
N LEU A 132 1.32 20.70 5.68
CA LEU A 132 1.64 19.58 6.58
C LEU A 132 1.51 19.94 8.07
N ASN A 133 1.53 21.24 8.39
CA ASN A 133 1.33 21.75 9.75
C ASN A 133 -0.07 22.34 9.98
N ASP A 134 -1.02 22.17 9.05
CA ASP A 134 -2.38 22.71 9.10
C ASP A 134 -2.46 24.26 9.24
N ARG A 135 -1.47 24.98 8.71
CA ARG A 135 -1.36 26.45 8.75
C ARG A 135 -1.39 27.13 7.38
N CYS A 136 -1.65 26.38 6.31
CA CYS A 136 -1.69 26.94 4.96
C CYS A 136 -3.06 27.53 4.65
N ASN A 137 -3.10 28.81 4.27
CA ASN A 137 -4.35 29.53 3.97
C ASN A 137 -4.61 29.66 2.46
N TYR A 138 -3.72 29.15 1.62
CA TYR A 138 -3.75 29.34 0.16
C TYR A 138 -4.57 28.29 -0.58
N GLY A 139 -5.08 27.25 0.11
CA GLY A 139 -5.88 26.19 -0.50
C GLY A 139 -5.18 25.60 -1.74
N ASN A 140 -5.92 25.41 -2.83
CA ASN A 140 -5.38 24.84 -4.07
C ASN A 140 -4.52 25.82 -4.90
N GLU A 141 -4.45 27.10 -4.54
CA GLU A 141 -3.60 28.11 -5.19
C GLU A 141 -2.22 28.21 -4.54
N CYS A 142 -1.91 27.33 -3.58
CA CYS A 142 -0.60 27.30 -2.97
C CYS A 142 0.50 27.03 -4.00
N ARG A 143 1.64 27.72 -3.86
CA ARG A 143 2.83 27.49 -4.70
C ARG A 143 3.39 26.07 -4.54
N PHE A 144 3.16 25.45 -3.40
CA PHE A 144 3.65 24.13 -3.04
C PHE A 144 2.49 23.13 -3.00
N SER A 145 2.80 21.85 -3.21
CA SER A 145 1.82 20.77 -3.28
C SER A 145 1.06 20.58 -1.96
N HIS A 146 -0.26 20.49 -2.07
CA HIS A 146 -1.15 19.94 -1.03
C HIS A 146 -1.54 18.49 -1.34
N GLY A 147 -0.85 17.85 -2.28
CA GLY A 147 -1.18 16.54 -2.83
C GLY A 147 -1.92 16.62 -4.16
N GLU A 148 -1.72 15.60 -4.98
CA GLU A 148 -2.34 15.41 -6.29
C GLU A 148 -3.46 14.37 -6.19
N GLU A 149 -4.58 14.60 -6.87
CA GLU A 149 -5.69 13.65 -6.91
C GLU A 149 -5.46 12.61 -8.00
N VAL A 150 -5.32 11.34 -7.62
CA VAL A 150 -5.09 10.22 -8.52
C VAL A 150 -6.14 9.14 -8.32
N SER A 151 -6.51 8.44 -9.39
CA SER A 151 -7.42 7.29 -9.27
C SER A 151 -6.72 6.17 -8.50
N PHE A 152 -7.40 5.63 -7.49
CA PHE A 152 -6.90 4.51 -6.68
C PHE A 152 -6.58 3.28 -7.54
N SER A 153 -7.31 3.08 -8.64
CA SER A 153 -7.04 1.99 -9.59
C SER A 153 -5.70 2.16 -10.33
N ALA A 154 -5.19 3.40 -10.45
CA ALA A 154 -3.94 3.69 -11.13
C ALA A 154 -2.71 3.53 -10.21
N LEU A 155 -2.90 3.43 -8.90
CA LEU A 155 -1.81 3.18 -7.95
C LEU A 155 -1.23 1.78 -8.12
N ARG A 156 0.09 1.68 -7.95
CA ARG A 156 0.87 0.45 -7.87
C ARG A 156 1.43 0.28 -6.46
N GLU A 157 1.68 -0.98 -6.08
CA GLU A 157 2.32 -1.31 -4.82
C GLU A 157 3.73 -0.73 -4.75
N TYR A 158 4.10 -0.20 -3.59
CA TYR A 158 5.44 0.31 -3.37
C TYR A 158 6.43 -0.84 -3.20
N GLN A 159 7.54 -0.76 -3.92
CA GLN A 159 8.69 -1.63 -3.73
C GLN A 159 9.90 -0.76 -3.40
N GLN A 160 10.47 -0.96 -2.22
CA GLN A 160 11.67 -0.26 -1.81
C GLN A 160 12.83 -0.61 -2.78
N PRO A 161 13.42 0.37 -3.47
CA PRO A 161 14.48 0.10 -4.41
C PRO A 161 15.80 -0.21 -3.69
N ASP A 162 16.47 -1.28 -4.12
CA ASP A 162 17.79 -1.66 -3.63
C ASP A 162 18.89 -0.94 -4.42
N ILE A 163 19.67 -0.12 -3.72
CA ILE A 163 20.79 0.66 -4.27
C ILE A 163 21.87 -0.27 -4.84
N SER A 164 22.00 -1.48 -4.30
CA SER A 164 22.97 -2.49 -4.72
C SER A 164 22.73 -2.98 -6.16
N MET A 165 21.52 -2.79 -6.70
CA MET A 165 21.17 -3.19 -8.06
C MET A 165 21.54 -2.17 -9.12
N ILE A 166 22.03 -0.98 -8.73
CA ILE A 166 22.46 0.04 -9.69
C ILE A 166 23.68 -0.46 -10.47
N ARG A 167 23.61 -0.35 -11.80
CA ARG A 167 24.70 -0.66 -12.73
C ARG A 167 24.87 0.49 -13.71
N GLU A 168 25.92 0.42 -14.52
CA GLU A 168 26.05 1.31 -15.68
C GLU A 168 24.79 1.21 -16.56
N ASN A 169 24.36 2.36 -17.07
CA ASN A 169 23.15 2.58 -17.85
C ASN A 169 21.82 2.40 -17.07
N SER A 170 21.83 2.13 -15.77
CA SER A 170 20.61 2.14 -14.93
C SER A 170 19.98 3.54 -14.89
N LEU A 171 18.64 3.58 -14.89
CA LEU A 171 17.86 4.81 -14.73
C LEU A 171 17.74 5.13 -13.24
N VAL A 172 18.10 6.36 -12.87
CA VAL A 172 18.09 6.82 -11.48
C VAL A 172 17.57 8.25 -11.38
N LEU A 173 17.00 8.62 -10.24
CA LEU A 173 16.76 10.01 -9.89
C LEU A 173 17.96 10.54 -9.10
N VAL A 174 18.31 11.79 -9.37
CA VAL A 174 19.46 12.48 -8.80
C VAL A 174 19.00 13.78 -8.15
N LEU A 175 19.41 14.02 -6.90
CA LEU A 175 19.10 15.25 -6.20
C LEU A 175 19.98 16.42 -6.68
N GLY A 176 19.35 17.45 -7.25
CA GLY A 176 20.01 18.68 -7.69
C GLY A 176 20.17 19.74 -6.58
N GLU A 177 20.94 20.79 -6.87
CA GLU A 177 21.25 21.89 -5.94
C GLU A 177 20.01 22.65 -5.46
N ASN A 178 18.97 22.72 -6.29
CA ASN A 178 17.70 23.36 -6.02
C ASN A 178 16.73 22.50 -5.18
N LYS A 179 17.22 21.38 -4.61
CA LYS A 179 16.42 20.37 -3.91
C LYS A 179 15.29 19.81 -4.80
N LEU A 180 15.50 19.73 -6.10
CA LEU A 180 14.63 19.02 -7.04
C LEU A 180 15.38 17.80 -7.55
N TRP A 181 14.62 16.73 -7.76
CA TRP A 181 15.14 15.52 -8.36
C TRP A 181 15.13 15.65 -9.89
N SER A 182 16.07 15.00 -10.55
CA SER A 182 16.16 14.94 -12.00
C SER A 182 16.54 13.54 -12.42
N SER A 183 15.96 13.05 -13.50
CA SER A 183 16.32 11.74 -14.04
C SER A 183 17.67 11.77 -14.74
N ALA A 184 18.38 10.67 -14.56
CA ALA A 184 19.70 10.48 -15.11
C ALA A 184 19.94 9.00 -15.42
N ARG A 185 20.90 8.74 -16.30
CA ARG A 185 21.47 7.41 -16.51
C ARG A 185 22.87 7.35 -15.93
N VAL A 186 23.18 6.26 -15.23
CA VAL A 186 24.53 6.02 -14.71
C VAL A 186 25.47 5.78 -15.89
N THR A 187 26.57 6.54 -15.99
CA THR A 187 27.57 6.39 -17.04
C THR A 187 28.80 5.62 -16.56
N ALA A 188 29.22 5.81 -15.31
CA ALA A 188 30.32 5.08 -14.69
C ALA A 188 30.15 5.05 -13.17
N MET A 189 30.72 4.04 -12.53
CA MET A 189 30.70 3.88 -11.07
C MET A 189 32.13 3.80 -10.56
N ASP A 190 32.50 4.67 -9.62
CA ASP A 190 33.81 4.68 -8.97
C ASP A 190 33.64 4.74 -7.44
N GLY A 191 33.59 3.57 -6.82
CA GLY A 191 33.39 3.41 -5.38
C GLY A 191 32.12 4.13 -4.90
N GLU A 192 32.31 5.15 -4.05
CA GLU A 192 31.23 5.94 -3.43
C GLU A 192 30.64 7.03 -4.34
N LYS A 193 31.24 7.27 -5.51
CA LYS A 193 30.79 8.29 -6.47
C LYS A 193 30.30 7.66 -7.76
N LEU A 194 29.18 8.16 -8.25
CA LEU A 194 28.54 7.74 -9.47
C LEU A 194 28.59 8.90 -10.47
N ALA A 195 29.10 8.63 -11.67
CA ALA A 195 28.96 9.55 -12.80
C ALA A 195 27.61 9.27 -13.44
N VAL A 196 26.80 10.32 -13.59
CA VAL A 196 25.45 10.24 -14.13
C VAL A 196 25.26 11.29 -15.22
N ARG A 197 24.56 10.92 -16.29
CA ARG A 197 24.16 11.83 -17.37
C ARG A 197 22.69 12.17 -17.22
N LEU A 198 22.39 13.45 -16.96
CA LEU A 198 21.02 13.95 -16.85
C LEU A 198 20.29 13.78 -18.19
N LEU A 199 19.07 13.22 -18.16
CA LEU A 199 18.30 13.00 -19.39
C LEU A 199 17.81 14.29 -20.03
N LEU A 200 17.39 15.27 -19.22
CA LEU A 200 16.83 16.53 -19.71
C LEU A 200 17.88 17.46 -20.33
N THR A 201 19.07 17.54 -19.74
CA THR A 201 20.11 18.51 -20.16
C THR A 201 21.27 17.86 -20.90
N GLY A 202 21.41 16.54 -20.85
CA GLY A 202 22.57 15.80 -21.37
C GLY A 202 23.86 16.03 -20.58
N LYS A 203 23.85 16.83 -19.50
CA LYS A 203 25.03 17.15 -18.71
C LYS A 203 25.45 15.96 -17.85
N GLU A 204 26.75 15.68 -17.83
CA GLU A 204 27.34 14.69 -16.93
C GLU A 204 27.77 15.33 -15.61
N ILE A 205 27.41 14.68 -14.50
CA ILE A 205 27.65 15.14 -13.14
C ILE A 205 28.14 13.95 -12.31
N ALA A 206 29.08 14.20 -11.41
CA ALA A 206 29.49 13.23 -10.39
C ALA A 206 28.67 13.45 -9.12
N VAL A 207 28.04 12.40 -8.61
CA VAL A 207 27.10 12.46 -7.48
C VAL A 207 27.41 11.34 -6.50
N ASP A 208 27.26 11.65 -5.20
CA ASP A 208 27.42 10.67 -4.12
C ASP A 208 26.23 9.70 -4.10
N GLN A 209 26.46 8.44 -3.69
CA GLN A 209 25.41 7.42 -3.58
C GLN A 209 24.18 7.88 -2.76
N ASN A 210 24.36 8.70 -1.73
CA ASN A 210 23.28 9.18 -0.85
C ASN A 210 22.31 10.18 -1.53
N LYS A 211 22.65 10.69 -2.71
CA LYS A 211 21.83 11.66 -3.47
C LYS A 211 21.17 11.02 -4.68
N ILE A 212 21.13 9.69 -4.71
CA ILE A 212 20.64 8.90 -5.83
C ILE A 212 19.50 8.02 -5.33
N TYR A 213 18.42 7.99 -6.10
CA TYR A 213 17.29 7.13 -5.86
C TYR A 213 17.13 6.18 -7.06
N PRO A 214 17.31 4.85 -6.87
CA PRO A 214 17.14 3.90 -7.95
C PRO A 214 15.68 3.84 -8.38
N ILE A 215 15.44 3.90 -9.68
CA ILE A 215 14.11 3.65 -10.22
C ILE A 215 14.07 2.18 -10.65
N PRO A 216 13.21 1.34 -10.06
CA PRO A 216 13.06 -0.03 -10.50
C PRO A 216 12.69 -0.03 -11.97
N GLN A 217 13.57 -0.61 -12.80
CA GLN A 217 13.23 -0.96 -14.17
C GLN A 217 12.25 -2.11 -14.08
N LEU A 218 10.97 -1.81 -13.87
CA LEU A 218 9.90 -2.77 -14.13
C LEU A 218 10.12 -3.19 -15.58
N ALA A 219 10.39 -4.47 -15.81
CA ALA A 219 10.75 -5.03 -17.11
C ALA A 219 9.57 -5.08 -18.10
N ASN A 220 8.84 -3.97 -18.21
CA ASN A 220 7.76 -3.71 -19.14
C ASN A 220 7.77 -2.20 -19.42
N ASP A 221 8.55 -1.79 -20.43
CA ASP A 221 8.33 -0.59 -21.24
C ASP A 221 9.07 -0.81 -22.59
N ASP A 222 8.82 -1.95 -23.23
CA ASP A 222 8.84 -2.02 -24.70
C ASP A 222 7.41 -1.67 -25.15
N GLU A 223 7.07 -0.37 -25.11
CA GLU A 223 6.06 0.31 -25.97
C GLU A 223 5.80 1.75 -25.46
N ASP A 224 6.81 2.62 -25.57
CA ASP A 224 6.62 4.07 -25.70
C ASP A 224 7.54 4.62 -26.79
N GLU A 225 7.40 4.07 -28.00
CA GLU A 225 7.99 4.63 -29.23
C GLU A 225 7.19 5.84 -29.70
N ALA A 226 7.43 6.99 -29.07
CA ALA A 226 7.00 8.29 -29.57
C ALA A 226 7.93 9.45 -29.15
N ALA A 227 9.25 9.35 -29.39
CA ALA A 227 10.10 10.50 -29.76
C ALA A 227 11.60 10.14 -29.97
N ARG A 228 11.98 9.98 -31.25
CA ARG A 228 13.25 10.43 -31.90
C ARG A 228 14.60 9.85 -31.44
N ASP A 229 15.12 8.96 -32.29
CA ASP A 229 16.47 8.95 -32.92
C ASP A 229 17.63 9.49 -32.07
N ASP A 230 18.42 8.61 -31.44
CA ASP A 230 19.83 8.45 -31.81
C ASP A 230 20.55 7.33 -31.05
N LEU A 231 21.39 6.63 -31.81
CA LEU A 231 22.60 5.91 -31.40
C LEU A 231 22.50 4.48 -30.83
N ALA A 232 22.45 3.55 -31.79
CA ALA A 232 23.41 2.46 -31.99
C ALA A 232 24.03 1.76 -30.76
N THR A 233 23.96 0.43 -30.84
CA THR A 233 24.71 -0.57 -30.07
C THR A 233 23.96 -1.07 -28.83
N THR A 234 23.21 -2.16 -28.99
CA THR A 234 23.42 -3.35 -28.15
C THR A 234 22.74 -4.57 -28.80
N SER A 235 23.61 -5.41 -29.37
CA SER A 235 23.58 -6.88 -29.24
C SER A 235 22.20 -7.54 -29.24
N TRP A 236 21.81 -8.05 -30.41
CA TRP A 236 20.78 -9.07 -30.56
C TRP A 236 21.21 -10.30 -29.75
N LYS A 237 20.81 -10.37 -28.48
CA LYS A 237 20.99 -11.57 -27.66
C LYS A 237 20.11 -12.67 -28.25
N GLU A 238 20.78 -13.52 -29.02
CA GLU A 238 20.56 -14.96 -29.14
C GLU A 238 19.14 -15.46 -28.84
N TYR A 239 18.26 -15.37 -29.85
CA TYR A 239 17.30 -16.46 -30.10
C TYR A 239 18.01 -17.58 -30.87
N LYS A 240 19.08 -18.13 -30.27
CA LYS A 240 19.61 -19.43 -30.69
C LYS A 240 18.72 -20.48 -30.06
N GLN A 241 18.18 -21.36 -30.92
CA GLN A 241 17.45 -22.59 -30.61
C GLN A 241 15.92 -22.46 -30.53
N GLU A 242 15.28 -22.22 -31.67
CA GLU A 242 14.10 -23.00 -32.03
C GLU A 242 13.98 -23.06 -33.56
N ARG A 243 14.29 -24.23 -34.14
CA ARG A 243 14.05 -24.49 -35.56
C ARG A 243 12.54 -24.54 -35.80
N ARG A 244 11.98 -23.51 -36.43
CA ARG A 244 10.63 -23.56 -37.00
C ARG A 244 10.68 -23.23 -38.49
N GLY A 245 10.89 -24.27 -39.30
CA GLY A 245 10.94 -24.20 -40.77
C GLY A 245 12.27 -24.63 -41.38
N ASN A 246 12.31 -24.72 -42.72
CA ASN A 246 13.47 -25.14 -43.52
C ASN A 246 14.46 -23.99 -43.80
N VAL A 247 14.47 -22.94 -42.99
CA VAL A 247 15.37 -21.79 -43.15
C VAL A 247 16.10 -21.59 -41.82
N THR A 248 17.42 -21.68 -41.84
CA THR A 248 18.24 -21.44 -40.66
C THR A 248 18.66 -19.97 -40.59
N ILE A 249 18.85 -19.46 -39.37
CA ILE A 249 19.30 -18.09 -39.12
C ILE A 249 20.75 -17.99 -39.66
N GLY A 250 20.92 -17.24 -40.76
CA GLY A 250 22.19 -17.16 -41.50
C GLY A 250 22.08 -17.52 -42.98
N ASP A 251 20.96 -18.11 -43.43
CA ASP A 251 20.77 -18.54 -44.83
C ASP A 251 20.32 -17.41 -45.79
N ILE A 252 20.67 -16.15 -45.50
CA ILE A 252 20.44 -15.07 -46.47
C ILE A 252 21.39 -15.26 -47.64
N GLY A 253 20.85 -15.64 -48.80
CA GLY A 253 21.65 -15.95 -50.00
C GLY A 253 21.56 -17.39 -50.48
N ASP A 254 20.76 -18.27 -49.86
CA ASP A 254 20.57 -19.63 -50.36
C ASP A 254 19.98 -19.68 -51.79
N TRP A 255 19.18 -18.68 -52.16
CA TRP A 255 18.66 -18.46 -53.51
C TRP A 255 19.75 -18.05 -54.52
N GLU A 256 20.94 -17.63 -54.07
CA GLU A 256 22.08 -17.28 -54.92
C GLU A 256 22.61 -18.50 -55.68
N LYS A 257 22.50 -19.70 -55.08
CA LYS A 257 22.78 -21.00 -55.71
C LYS A 257 21.99 -21.18 -57.01
N HIS A 258 20.79 -20.60 -57.08
CA HIS A 258 19.89 -20.70 -58.23
C HIS A 258 19.97 -19.49 -59.18
N THR A 259 20.64 -18.40 -58.82
CA THR A 259 20.70 -17.15 -59.60
C THR A 259 22.11 -16.75 -60.05
N ARG A 260 23.09 -17.67 -59.92
CA ARG A 260 24.48 -17.51 -60.39
C ARG A 260 25.15 -16.20 -59.91
N GLY A 261 24.78 -15.72 -58.73
CA GLY A 261 25.35 -14.51 -58.13
C GLY A 261 24.84 -13.17 -58.66
N ILE A 262 23.83 -13.17 -59.54
CA ILE A 262 23.30 -11.91 -60.13
C ILE A 262 22.57 -11.08 -59.07
N GLY A 263 21.71 -11.70 -58.26
CA GLY A 263 20.94 -10.95 -57.27
C GLY A 263 21.81 -10.42 -56.13
N MET A 264 22.81 -11.18 -55.66
CA MET A 264 23.74 -10.69 -54.64
C MET A 264 24.55 -9.49 -55.16
N LYS A 265 25.00 -9.54 -56.41
CA LYS A 265 25.68 -8.42 -57.08
C LYS A 265 24.76 -7.19 -57.23
N LEU A 266 23.46 -7.39 -57.43
CA LEU A 266 22.48 -6.30 -57.47
C LEU A 266 22.24 -5.69 -56.08
N LEU A 267 22.11 -6.52 -55.04
CA LEU A 267 21.97 -6.09 -53.65
C LEU A 267 23.18 -5.26 -53.21
N LEU A 268 24.40 -5.73 -53.51
CA LEU A 268 25.65 -5.00 -53.25
C LEU A 268 25.66 -3.63 -53.95
N LYS A 269 25.19 -3.56 -55.21
CA LYS A 269 25.06 -2.27 -55.93
C LYS A 269 24.05 -1.32 -55.31
N MET A 270 23.01 -1.84 -54.66
CA MET A 270 21.99 -1.06 -53.96
C MET A 270 22.34 -0.74 -52.50
N GLY A 271 23.57 -1.07 -52.08
CA GLY A 271 24.08 -0.71 -50.75
C GLY A 271 23.91 -1.78 -49.67
N TYR A 272 23.51 -3.02 -50.03
CA TYR A 272 23.50 -4.13 -49.08
C TYR A 272 24.91 -4.47 -48.60
N ARG A 273 25.08 -4.62 -47.29
CA ARG A 273 26.30 -5.14 -46.66
C ARG A 273 25.97 -6.51 -46.06
N ALA A 274 26.85 -7.50 -46.27
CA ALA A 274 26.61 -8.85 -45.80
C ALA A 274 26.43 -8.86 -44.26
N GLY A 275 25.30 -9.39 -43.79
CA GLY A 275 24.93 -9.41 -42.37
C GLY A 275 24.17 -8.18 -41.86
N GLU A 276 23.96 -7.18 -42.70
CA GLU A 276 23.20 -5.96 -42.38
C GLU A 276 21.88 -5.89 -43.17
N GLY A 277 21.00 -4.97 -42.78
CA GLY A 277 19.73 -4.73 -43.47
C GLY A 277 19.91 -3.96 -44.77
N LEU A 278 18.97 -4.12 -45.72
CA LEU A 278 18.95 -3.28 -46.92
C LEU A 278 18.37 -1.89 -46.60
N GLY A 279 19.08 -0.81 -46.91
CA GLY A 279 18.59 0.56 -46.74
C GLY A 279 19.74 1.57 -46.56
N ARG A 280 19.44 2.87 -46.61
CA ARG A 280 20.45 3.94 -46.51
C ARG A 280 21.23 3.93 -45.18
N ARG A 281 20.60 3.43 -44.11
CA ARG A 281 21.14 3.28 -42.76
C ARG A 281 21.35 1.81 -42.35
N SER A 282 21.20 0.87 -43.27
CA SER A 282 21.20 -0.58 -42.98
C SER A 282 20.04 -1.07 -42.09
N ASP A 283 18.92 -0.32 -42.02
CA ASP A 283 17.75 -0.60 -41.15
C ASP A 283 16.83 -1.71 -41.68
N GLY A 284 17.12 -2.29 -42.84
CA GLY A 284 16.27 -3.32 -43.44
C GLY A 284 16.21 -4.60 -42.61
N ILE A 285 15.12 -5.36 -42.77
CA ILE A 285 14.96 -6.64 -42.07
C ILE A 285 16.01 -7.64 -42.59
N VAL A 286 16.91 -8.07 -41.70
CA VAL A 286 18.00 -9.01 -42.01
C VAL A 286 17.50 -10.47 -42.06
N HIS A 287 16.44 -10.79 -41.32
CA HIS A 287 15.97 -12.16 -41.12
C HIS A 287 14.56 -12.35 -41.71
N ALA A 288 14.29 -13.52 -42.29
CA ALA A 288 12.95 -13.84 -42.74
C ALA A 288 11.95 -13.79 -41.57
N ILE A 289 10.80 -13.14 -41.79
CA ILE A 289 9.72 -13.08 -40.80
C ILE A 289 9.19 -14.49 -40.56
N GLN A 290 9.26 -14.97 -39.32
CA GLN A 290 8.80 -16.31 -38.98
C GLN A 290 7.26 -16.34 -38.86
N PRO A 291 6.58 -17.31 -39.50
CA PRO A 291 5.13 -17.43 -39.38
C PRO A 291 4.75 -18.01 -38.02
N VAL A 292 3.85 -17.31 -37.31
CA VAL A 292 3.22 -17.81 -36.07
C VAL A 292 1.97 -18.60 -36.45
N ILE A 293 1.94 -19.88 -36.10
CA ILE A 293 0.80 -20.76 -36.38
C ILE A 293 -0.23 -20.61 -35.26
N PHE A 294 -1.43 -20.14 -35.60
CA PHE A 294 -2.56 -20.06 -34.69
C PHE A 294 -3.41 -21.33 -34.70
N PRO A 295 -4.13 -21.65 -33.60
CA PRO A 295 -5.03 -22.79 -33.54
C PRO A 295 -6.14 -22.71 -34.60
N LYS A 296 -6.49 -23.86 -35.18
CA LYS A 296 -7.55 -23.97 -36.20
C LYS A 296 -8.91 -23.54 -35.63
N ASN A 297 -9.74 -22.92 -36.46
CA ASN A 297 -11.12 -22.50 -36.15
C ASN A 297 -11.27 -21.41 -35.07
N LYS A 298 -10.23 -20.59 -34.84
CA LYS A 298 -10.34 -19.38 -34.01
C LYS A 298 -10.10 -18.12 -34.85
N SER A 299 -10.83 -17.05 -34.57
CA SER A 299 -10.60 -15.76 -35.22
C SER A 299 -9.26 -15.16 -34.75
N LEU A 300 -8.71 -14.26 -35.57
CA LEU A 300 -7.50 -13.51 -35.22
C LEU A 300 -7.68 -12.72 -33.93
N ASP A 301 -8.87 -12.15 -33.71
CA ASP A 301 -9.20 -11.37 -32.51
C ASP A 301 -9.08 -12.21 -31.23
N ILE A 302 -9.63 -13.43 -31.22
CA ILE A 302 -9.54 -14.34 -30.08
C ILE A 302 -8.10 -14.77 -29.81
N CYS A 303 -7.30 -14.93 -30.87
CA CYS A 303 -5.89 -15.30 -30.74
C CYS A 303 -5.02 -14.15 -30.21
N MET A 304 -5.34 -12.90 -30.58
CA MET A 304 -4.68 -11.72 -30.01
C MET A 304 -5.09 -11.50 -28.56
N GLU A 305 -6.36 -11.65 -28.22
CA GLU A 305 -6.84 -11.45 -26.84
C GLU A 305 -6.30 -12.52 -25.87
N ALA A 306 -6.13 -13.76 -26.33
CA ALA A 306 -5.48 -14.82 -25.56
C ALA A 306 -3.97 -14.57 -25.32
N LYS A 307 -3.30 -13.86 -26.23
CA LYS A 307 -1.90 -13.43 -26.05
C LYS A 307 -1.80 -12.32 -24.99
N ASN A 308 -2.83 -11.47 -24.89
CA ASN A 308 -2.91 -10.36 -23.93
C ASN A 308 -3.43 -10.79 -22.54
N LYS A 309 -4.13 -11.93 -22.43
CA LYS A 309 -4.51 -12.56 -21.16
C LYS A 309 -3.35 -13.43 -20.63
N ARG A 310 -2.27 -12.81 -20.18
CA ARG A 310 -1.40 -13.50 -19.22
C ARG A 310 -2.07 -13.44 -17.85
N VAL A 311 -2.20 -14.61 -17.25
CA VAL A 311 -2.63 -14.81 -15.87
C VAL A 311 -1.64 -14.07 -14.98
N VAL A 312 -2.07 -12.96 -14.39
CA VAL A 312 -1.40 -12.34 -13.25
C VAL A 312 -2.01 -12.99 -12.02
N ASP A 313 -1.27 -13.91 -11.42
CA ASP A 313 -1.60 -14.40 -10.07
C ASP A 313 -1.70 -13.18 -9.15
N GLY A 314 -2.87 -12.97 -8.54
CA GLY A 314 -3.17 -11.84 -7.66
C GLY A 314 -4.44 -11.04 -8.00
N MET A 315 -5.10 -11.29 -9.14
CA MET A 315 -6.26 -10.50 -9.57
C MET A 315 -7.56 -10.72 -8.76
N ASN A 316 -7.65 -11.81 -7.99
CA ASN A 316 -8.86 -12.15 -7.23
C ASN A 316 -9.10 -11.21 -6.02
N SER A 317 -8.04 -10.68 -5.40
CA SER A 317 -8.16 -9.75 -4.27
C SER A 317 -8.72 -8.39 -4.72
N ARG A 318 -8.26 -7.88 -5.87
CA ARG A 318 -8.65 -6.55 -6.39
C ARG A 318 -10.09 -6.50 -6.91
N GLN A 319 -10.59 -7.59 -7.51
CA GLN A 319 -12.00 -7.70 -7.92
C GLN A 319 -12.94 -7.90 -6.73
N GLN A 320 -12.53 -8.65 -5.71
CA GLN A 320 -13.32 -8.83 -4.49
C GLN A 320 -13.44 -7.53 -3.69
N ILE A 321 -12.38 -6.72 -3.60
CA ILE A 321 -12.43 -5.39 -2.96
C ILE A 321 -13.41 -4.46 -3.70
N LYS A 322 -13.37 -4.41 -5.04
CA LYS A 322 -14.34 -3.63 -5.84
C LYS A 322 -15.79 -4.08 -5.62
N GLN A 323 -16.05 -5.39 -5.60
CA GLN A 323 -17.39 -5.93 -5.36
C GLN A 323 -17.90 -5.69 -3.93
N THR A 324 -17.00 -5.68 -2.95
CA THR A 324 -17.33 -5.46 -1.53
C THR A 324 -17.64 -3.99 -1.25
N ILE A 325 -16.94 -3.06 -1.91
CA ILE A 325 -17.22 -1.62 -1.84
C ILE A 325 -18.55 -1.29 -2.52
N ALA A 326 -18.82 -1.84 -3.72
CA ALA A 326 -20.09 -1.67 -4.43
C ALA A 326 -21.31 -2.20 -3.64
N LYS A 327 -21.16 -3.31 -2.91
CA LYS A 327 -22.22 -3.83 -2.01
C LYS A 327 -22.51 -2.93 -0.82
N LYS A 328 -21.54 -2.19 -0.30
CA LYS A 328 -21.73 -1.26 0.83
C LYS A 328 -22.42 0.02 0.40
N LEU A 329 -22.08 0.55 -0.78
CA LEU A 329 -22.77 1.70 -1.34
C LEU A 329 -24.25 1.39 -1.61
N LYS A 330 -24.54 0.19 -2.11
CA LYS A 330 -25.91 -0.34 -2.27
C LYS A 330 -26.69 -0.51 -0.95
N ALA A 331 -26.01 -0.63 0.19
CA ALA A 331 -26.65 -0.68 1.51
C ALA A 331 -27.01 0.71 2.06
N VAL A 332 -26.35 1.76 1.55
CA VAL A 332 -26.68 3.18 1.84
C VAL A 332 -27.83 3.66 0.94
N GLU A 333 -28.00 3.07 -0.24
CA GLU A 333 -29.10 3.36 -1.19
C GLU A 333 -30.38 2.55 -0.96
N GLN A 334 -30.71 2.08 0.26
CA GLN A 334 -32.10 1.64 0.46
C GLN A 334 -33.01 2.88 0.42
N PRO A 335 -34.07 2.88 -0.42
CA PRO A 335 -35.00 4.00 -0.46
C PRO A 335 -35.63 4.11 0.92
N VAL A 336 -35.35 5.20 1.64
CA VAL A 336 -36.01 5.49 2.90
C VAL A 336 -37.50 5.55 2.61
N ASP A 337 -38.25 4.57 3.13
CA ASP A 337 -39.68 4.51 2.95
C ASP A 337 -40.29 5.76 3.60
N VAL A 338 -40.93 6.60 2.78
CA VAL A 338 -41.48 7.90 3.19
C VAL A 338 -42.49 7.72 4.32
N PHE A 339 -43.12 6.54 4.41
CA PHE A 339 -44.02 6.15 5.49
C PHE A 339 -43.28 5.78 6.79
N GLU A 340 -42.08 5.23 6.70
CA GLU A 340 -41.22 4.96 7.85
C GLU A 340 -40.66 6.27 8.43
N LEU A 341 -40.31 7.23 7.58
CA LEU A 341 -39.94 8.60 7.98
C LEU A 341 -41.11 9.37 8.63
N LEU A 342 -42.34 9.19 8.12
CA LEU A 342 -43.55 9.76 8.73
C LEU A 342 -43.83 9.13 10.09
N ASN A 343 -43.67 7.81 10.20
CA ASN A 343 -43.81 7.08 11.46
C ASN A 343 -42.74 7.49 12.48
N ASP A 344 -41.49 7.71 12.05
CA ASP A 344 -40.40 8.24 12.87
C ASP A 344 -40.62 9.69 13.30
N LYS A 345 -41.36 10.51 12.55
CA LYS A 345 -41.67 11.89 12.95
C LYS A 345 -42.95 12.03 13.79
N LEU A 346 -43.93 11.14 13.63
CA LEU A 346 -45.24 11.24 14.29
C LEU A 346 -45.33 10.45 15.61
N ASN A 347 -44.56 9.37 15.78
CA ASN A 347 -44.59 8.53 17.01
C ASN A 347 -43.38 8.76 17.95
N LYS A 348 -42.63 9.85 17.76
CA LYS A 348 -41.42 10.18 18.53
C LYS A 348 -41.74 10.45 20.01
N THR A 349 -41.56 9.44 20.84
CA THR A 349 -41.50 9.57 22.29
C THR A 349 -40.10 9.15 22.75
N SER A 350 -39.44 9.98 23.57
CA SER A 350 -38.03 9.80 23.98
C SER A 350 -37.75 8.44 24.62
N SER A 351 -38.78 7.80 25.17
CA SER A 351 -38.65 6.50 25.84
C SER A 351 -38.54 5.32 24.87
N MET A 352 -39.00 5.43 23.62
CA MET A 352 -38.88 4.36 22.62
C MET A 352 -37.57 4.42 21.81
N GLU A 353 -36.92 5.59 21.72
CA GLU A 353 -35.62 5.76 21.07
C GLU A 353 -34.51 5.07 21.88
N GLU A 354 -34.48 5.27 23.20
CA GLU A 354 -33.52 4.64 24.11
C GLU A 354 -33.57 3.10 24.01
N GLN A 355 -34.78 2.52 23.99
CA GLN A 355 -34.95 1.06 23.89
C GLN A 355 -34.56 0.49 22.51
N ARG A 356 -34.81 1.22 21.42
CA ARG A 356 -34.46 0.77 20.06
C ARG A 356 -32.95 0.86 19.82
N ASP A 357 -32.30 1.90 20.34
CA ASP A 357 -30.85 2.05 20.24
C ASP A 357 -30.12 1.07 21.15
N GLU A 358 -30.65 0.78 22.34
CA GLU A 358 -30.17 -0.30 23.20
C GLU A 358 -30.29 -1.68 22.52
N ALA A 359 -31.41 -1.97 21.84
CA ALA A 359 -31.59 -3.24 21.13
C ALA A 359 -30.60 -3.41 19.96
N LYS A 360 -30.39 -2.34 19.17
CA LYS A 360 -29.38 -2.33 18.09
C LYS A 360 -27.96 -2.45 18.63
N GLU A 361 -27.68 -1.85 19.79
CA GLU A 361 -26.40 -1.95 20.46
C GLU A 361 -26.15 -3.39 20.95
N ILE A 362 -27.16 -4.04 21.53
CA ILE A 362 -27.09 -5.44 21.97
C ILE A 362 -26.81 -6.38 20.78
N GLU A 363 -27.48 -6.18 19.65
CA GLU A 363 -27.24 -6.96 18.44
C GLU A 363 -25.79 -6.81 17.93
N LYS A 364 -25.25 -5.59 17.94
CA LYS A 364 -23.84 -5.33 17.60
C LYS A 364 -22.89 -6.04 18.55
N LEU A 365 -23.15 -5.99 19.86
CA LEU A 365 -22.33 -6.65 20.87
C LEU A 365 -22.38 -8.19 20.76
N GLN A 366 -23.51 -8.76 20.36
CA GLN A 366 -23.65 -10.20 20.14
C GLN A 366 -22.86 -10.69 18.92
N ASN A 367 -22.70 -9.87 17.90
CA ASN A 367 -21.99 -10.21 16.66
C ASN A 367 -20.48 -9.93 16.70
N CYS A 368 -19.96 -9.29 17.76
CA CYS A 368 -18.53 -9.01 17.93
C CYS A 368 -17.73 -10.24 18.37
N SER A 369 -16.45 -10.33 17.97
CA SER A 369 -15.49 -11.36 18.40
C SER A 369 -15.13 -11.22 19.89
N SER A 370 -14.61 -12.27 20.52
CA SER A 370 -14.22 -12.21 21.96
C SER A 370 -13.07 -11.24 22.25
N THR A 371 -12.16 -11.03 21.29
CA THR A 371 -11.05 -10.06 21.43
C THR A 371 -11.55 -8.63 21.34
N SER A 372 -12.47 -8.34 20.42
CA SER A 372 -13.10 -7.01 20.29
C SER A 372 -13.98 -6.64 21.48
N LEU A 373 -14.66 -7.61 22.12
CA LEU A 373 -15.37 -7.37 23.39
C LEU A 373 -14.41 -6.99 24.53
N GLY A 374 -13.23 -7.62 24.58
CA GLY A 374 -12.19 -7.29 25.56
C GLY A 374 -11.67 -5.85 25.41
N ILE A 375 -11.39 -5.42 24.17
CA ILE A 375 -10.96 -4.05 23.87
C ILE A 375 -12.06 -3.04 24.25
N GLN A 376 -13.32 -3.32 23.87
CA GLN A 376 -14.45 -2.45 24.24
C GLN A 376 -14.64 -2.33 25.75
N SER A 377 -14.38 -3.39 26.52
CA SER A 377 -14.42 -3.33 27.98
C SER A 377 -13.37 -2.35 28.52
N LEU A 378 -12.13 -2.43 28.03
CA LEU A 378 -11.04 -1.55 28.46
C LEU A 378 -11.32 -0.08 28.11
N ASP A 379 -11.88 0.19 26.93
CA ASP A 379 -12.24 1.55 26.52
C ASP A 379 -13.38 2.13 27.36
N LEU A 380 -14.36 1.29 27.75
CA LEU A 380 -15.41 1.70 28.67
C LEU A 380 -14.84 2.02 30.06
N ASP A 381 -13.89 1.24 30.56
CA ASP A 381 -13.23 1.51 31.85
C ASP A 381 -12.46 2.85 31.83
N LYS A 382 -11.76 3.15 30.73
CA LYS A 382 -11.10 4.45 30.54
C LYS A 382 -12.13 5.60 30.55
N LYS A 383 -13.22 5.48 29.78
CA LYS A 383 -14.29 6.49 29.74
C LYS A 383 -14.97 6.68 31.09
N LEU A 384 -15.22 5.59 31.81
CA LEU A 384 -15.80 5.63 33.16
C LEU A 384 -14.89 6.39 34.13
N LYS A 385 -13.56 6.17 34.06
CA LYS A 385 -12.58 6.90 34.86
C LYS A 385 -12.59 8.39 34.56
N GLU A 386 -12.60 8.76 33.27
CA GLU A 386 -12.68 10.16 32.85
C GLU A 386 -13.96 10.87 33.31
N LEU A 387 -15.12 10.20 33.19
CA LEU A 387 -16.39 10.75 33.66
C LEU A 387 -16.44 10.88 35.18
N LYS A 388 -15.89 9.90 35.94
CA LYS A 388 -15.76 10.01 37.39
C LYS A 388 -14.87 11.18 37.82
N ASP A 389 -13.79 11.44 37.09
CA ASP A 389 -12.94 12.60 37.33
C ASP A 389 -13.65 13.92 36.97
N LYS A 390 -14.44 13.95 35.90
CA LYS A 390 -15.31 15.09 35.55
C LYS A 390 -16.38 15.32 36.61
N GLU A 391 -17.01 14.27 37.14
CA GLU A 391 -17.99 14.37 38.22
C GLU A 391 -17.37 14.98 39.48
N ARG A 392 -16.16 14.54 39.86
CA ARG A 392 -15.41 15.12 41.00
C ARG A 392 -15.14 16.62 40.77
N LYS A 393 -14.65 17.01 39.60
CA LYS A 393 -14.41 18.42 39.24
C LYS A 393 -15.68 19.26 39.26
N LEU A 394 -16.81 18.73 38.77
CA LEU A 394 -18.10 19.41 38.81
C LEU A 394 -18.60 19.60 40.25
N ARG A 395 -18.46 18.58 41.11
CA ARG A 395 -18.79 18.69 42.55
C ARG A 395 -17.96 19.77 43.23
N GLU A 396 -16.65 19.77 43.03
CA GLU A 396 -15.76 20.82 43.55
C GLU A 396 -16.13 22.20 43.00
N GLY A 397 -16.44 22.31 41.70
CA GLY A 397 -16.89 23.56 41.08
C GLY A 397 -18.17 24.11 41.70
N ILE A 398 -19.14 23.25 42.05
CA ILE A 398 -20.37 23.66 42.74
C ILE A 398 -20.06 24.19 44.14
N THR A 399 -19.17 23.54 44.88
CA THR A 399 -18.78 24.01 46.23
C THR A 399 -18.08 25.36 46.20
N ARG A 400 -17.22 25.61 45.21
CA ARG A 400 -16.48 26.88 45.06
C ARG A 400 -17.39 28.03 44.61
N ASN A 401 -18.36 27.75 43.74
CA ASN A 401 -19.25 28.75 43.16
C ASN A 401 -20.61 28.86 43.88
N GLN A 402 -20.70 28.42 45.15
CA GLN A 402 -21.96 28.40 45.90
C GLN A 402 -22.60 29.80 46.08
N ARG A 403 -21.79 30.87 45.97
CA ARG A 403 -22.26 32.27 46.06
C ARG A 403 -22.92 32.78 44.79
N ASP A 404 -22.61 32.19 43.62
CA ASP A 404 -23.22 32.54 42.34
C ASP A 404 -24.25 31.48 41.95
N ALA A 405 -25.52 31.76 42.24
CA ALA A 405 -26.62 30.84 42.04
C ALA A 405 -26.77 30.39 40.57
N ALA A 406 -26.59 31.29 39.60
CA ALA A 406 -26.77 30.97 38.19
C ALA A 406 -25.67 30.01 37.69
N THR A 407 -24.43 30.22 38.12
CA THR A 407 -23.30 29.35 37.78
C THR A 407 -23.39 28.02 38.52
N ALA A 408 -23.75 28.02 39.80
CA ALA A 408 -23.96 26.82 40.59
C ALA A 408 -25.07 25.93 39.99
N ASP A 409 -26.18 26.51 39.53
CA ASP A 409 -27.28 25.74 38.94
C ASP A 409 -26.92 25.14 37.58
N ARG A 410 -26.12 25.83 36.76
CA ARG A 410 -25.56 25.25 35.52
C ARG A 410 -24.64 24.06 35.82
N LEU A 411 -23.76 24.20 36.82
CA LEU A 411 -22.86 23.12 37.23
C LEU A 411 -23.63 21.92 37.81
N LYS A 412 -24.71 22.15 38.58
CA LYS A 412 -25.61 21.08 39.05
C LYS A 412 -26.30 20.36 37.89
N LYS A 413 -26.80 21.08 36.87
CA LYS A 413 -27.39 20.47 35.67
C LYS A 413 -26.39 19.60 34.92
N ASN A 414 -25.15 20.07 34.75
CA ASN A 414 -24.10 19.29 34.11
C ASN A 414 -23.67 18.08 34.95
N LEU A 415 -23.70 18.20 36.28
CA LEU A 415 -23.43 17.08 37.18
C LEU A 415 -24.50 15.99 37.06
N LEU A 416 -25.78 16.35 36.94
CA LEU A 416 -26.86 15.38 36.70
C LEU A 416 -26.63 14.64 35.38
N LYS A 417 -26.39 15.34 34.27
CA LYS A 417 -26.07 14.72 32.98
C LYS A 417 -24.88 13.78 33.05
N CYS A 418 -23.80 14.21 33.72
CA CYS A 418 -22.60 13.40 33.90
C CYS A 418 -22.89 12.13 34.73
N ARG A 419 -23.80 12.18 35.71
CA ARG A 419 -24.24 11.00 36.47
C ARG A 419 -25.06 10.05 35.62
N ASP A 420 -25.98 10.58 34.81
CA ASP A 420 -26.82 9.77 33.91
C ASP A 420 -25.92 9.03 32.89
N GLU A 421 -24.92 9.71 32.33
CA GLU A 421 -23.91 9.11 31.43
C GLU A 421 -23.10 8.00 32.15
N ILE A 422 -22.69 8.22 33.39
CA ILE A 422 -21.99 7.19 34.19
C ILE A 422 -22.90 5.97 34.39
N GLN A 423 -24.18 6.16 34.72
CA GLN A 423 -25.12 5.06 34.90
C GLN A 423 -25.32 4.27 33.60
N HIS A 424 -25.43 4.96 32.47
CA HIS A 424 -25.54 4.33 31.15
C HIS A 424 -24.28 3.52 30.78
N LEU A 425 -23.07 4.03 31.06
CA LEU A 425 -21.84 3.26 30.80
C LEU A 425 -21.72 2.05 31.74
N LEU A 426 -22.16 2.15 32.99
CA LEU A 426 -22.17 1.02 33.93
C LEU A 426 -23.12 -0.09 33.48
N SER A 427 -24.32 0.26 33.00
CA SER A 427 -25.26 -0.75 32.47
C SER A 427 -24.70 -1.42 31.21
N ARG A 428 -24.02 -0.67 30.33
CA ARG A 428 -23.32 -1.22 29.17
C ARG A 428 -22.16 -2.15 29.57
N GLN A 429 -21.39 -1.79 30.60
CA GLN A 429 -20.29 -2.62 31.12
C GLN A 429 -20.81 -3.95 31.69
N GLN A 430 -21.90 -3.92 32.47
CA GLN A 430 -22.53 -5.12 33.00
C GLN A 430 -22.99 -6.06 31.87
N ARG A 431 -23.68 -5.51 30.85
CA ARG A 431 -24.10 -6.28 29.66
C ARG A 431 -22.92 -6.96 28.95
N LEU A 432 -21.81 -6.25 28.77
CA LEU A 432 -20.59 -6.81 28.18
C LEU A 432 -19.97 -7.92 29.03
N SER A 433 -19.90 -7.72 30.34
CA SER A 433 -19.39 -8.74 31.27
C SER A 433 -20.23 -10.02 31.21
N GLU A 434 -21.56 -9.89 31.24
CA GLU A 434 -22.48 -11.03 31.12
C GLU A 434 -22.31 -11.78 29.80
N LEU A 435 -22.10 -11.06 28.68
CA LEU A 435 -21.84 -11.69 27.38
C LEU A 435 -20.50 -12.44 27.36
N MET A 436 -19.45 -11.89 27.97
CA MET A 436 -18.16 -12.57 28.08
C MET A 436 -18.25 -13.82 28.96
N ASP A 437 -18.95 -13.74 30.10
CA ASP A 437 -19.15 -14.87 31.01
C ASP A 437 -19.98 -15.98 30.37
N ASN A 438 -21.04 -15.63 29.63
CA ASN A 438 -21.84 -16.59 28.89
C ASN A 438 -21.04 -17.30 27.79
N ARG A 439 -20.11 -16.59 27.14
CA ARG A 439 -19.21 -17.18 26.13
C ARG A 439 -18.13 -18.06 26.75
N ARG A 440 -17.62 -17.72 27.94
CA ARG A 440 -16.69 -18.57 28.71
C ARG A 440 -17.37 -19.87 29.14
N LYS A 441 -18.55 -19.77 29.77
CA LYS A 441 -19.35 -20.95 30.19
C LYS A 441 -19.69 -21.90 29.03
N LYS A 442 -19.93 -21.39 27.82
CA LYS A 442 -20.16 -22.24 26.63
C LYS A 442 -18.90 -22.94 26.13
N LYS A 443 -17.71 -22.38 26.34
CA LYS A 443 -16.44 -23.01 25.97
C LYS A 443 -16.05 -24.13 26.94
N ASP A 444 -16.46 -24.05 28.21
CA ASP A 444 -16.14 -25.08 29.22
C ASP A 444 -17.08 -26.31 29.17
N ILE A 445 -18.12 -26.29 28.32
CA ILE A 445 -19.11 -27.38 28.16
C ILE A 445 -18.78 -28.31 26.99
N PHE A 446 -17.86 -27.91 26.10
CA PHE A 446 -17.31 -28.70 25.00
C PHE A 446 -15.82 -28.91 25.22
#